data_AF-A0AA41R2R3-F1
#
_entry.id   AF-A0AA41R2R3-F1
#
_cell.length_a   1.000
_cell.length_b   1.000
_cell.length_c   1.000
_cell.angle_alpha   90.00
_cell.angle_beta   90.00
_cell.angle_gamma   90.00
#
_symmetry.space_group_name_H-M   'P 1'
#
loop_
_entity.id
_entity.type
_entity.pdbx_description
1 polymer ?
#
loop_
_entity_poly.entity_id
_entity_poly.type
_entity_poly.pdbx_seq_one_letter_code
_entity_poly.pdbx_strand_id
1 'polypeptide(L)'
;MVSFAHRTVKGATLLLAVALLLSSGLAPLAGANTKGAQLEQIVADIDLLQQQLKDRIDQAGMLHAALAEQRTTLNAEIQVLLRSLKIKELRQTNDHPRLRHNLELLRTIHTYMDELEAKQVLYRTGRDRLSYLRQLARDDIRMIRTVSDLKIDALTTQISMVINRYLPEAHTIQIDPQKVSLLPIESVWQRVKENR
;
A
#
# COMPACT_ATOMS: atom_id res chain seq x y z
N MET A 1 42.53 2.65 -26.99
CA MET A 1 42.63 2.05 -25.64
C MET A 1 41.92 2.96 -24.67
N VAL A 2 40.75 2.55 -24.20
CA VAL A 2 40.31 2.47 -22.79
C VAL A 2 38.94 1.79 -22.87
N SER A 3 38.90 0.59 -22.31
CA SER A 3 37.75 -0.31 -22.24
C SER A 3 36.80 0.17 -21.14
N PHE A 4 35.51 0.31 -21.45
CA PHE A 4 34.48 0.50 -20.43
C PHE A 4 33.69 -0.79 -20.27
N ALA A 5 33.93 -1.41 -19.12
CA ALA A 5 33.31 -2.63 -18.67
C ALA A 5 31.78 -2.49 -18.58
N HIS A 6 31.08 -3.40 -19.24
CA HIS A 6 29.68 -3.70 -18.98
C HIS A 6 29.55 -4.22 -17.54
N ARG A 7 29.06 -3.37 -16.63
CA ARG A 7 28.61 -3.80 -15.30
C ARG A 7 27.11 -4.10 -15.41
N THR A 8 26.81 -5.35 -15.70
CA THR A 8 25.45 -5.91 -15.63
C THR A 8 25.01 -5.93 -14.17
N VAL A 9 24.09 -5.04 -13.82
CA VAL A 9 23.35 -5.11 -12.56
C VAL A 9 22.39 -6.30 -12.68
N LYS A 10 22.71 -7.40 -12.00
CA LYS A 10 21.82 -8.55 -11.82
C LYS A 10 20.68 -8.12 -10.89
N GLY A 11 19.68 -7.45 -11.46
CA GLY A 11 18.38 -7.25 -10.82
C GLY A 11 17.62 -8.56 -10.89
N ALA A 12 17.31 -9.13 -9.72
CA ALA A 12 16.59 -10.38 -9.57
C ALA A 12 15.23 -10.34 -10.28
N THR A 13 15.12 -10.96 -11.44
CA THR A 13 13.85 -11.43 -12.01
C THR A 13 13.37 -12.60 -11.17
N LEU A 14 12.66 -12.30 -10.07
CA LEU A 14 11.80 -13.30 -9.43
C LEU A 14 10.48 -13.29 -10.19
N LEU A 15 10.43 -14.10 -11.25
CA LEU A 15 9.20 -14.41 -11.97
C LEU A 15 8.18 -14.98 -10.99
N LEU A 16 7.05 -14.30 -10.86
CA LEU A 16 5.85 -14.77 -10.19
C LEU A 16 5.44 -16.12 -10.81
N ALA A 17 5.76 -17.21 -10.11
CA ALA A 17 5.16 -18.52 -10.34
C ALA A 17 4.19 -18.80 -9.20
N VAL A 18 3.06 -18.08 -9.17
CA VAL A 18 1.89 -18.45 -8.34
C VAL A 18 0.63 -18.24 -9.18
N ALA A 19 0.55 -19.01 -10.27
CA ALA A 19 -0.64 -19.12 -11.09
C ALA A 19 -0.83 -20.58 -11.49
N LEU A 20 -0.90 -21.49 -10.50
CA LEU A 20 -1.12 -22.91 -10.82
C LEU A 20 -1.60 -23.74 -9.62
N LEU A 21 -2.78 -23.43 -9.05
CA LEU A 21 -3.49 -24.37 -8.18
C LEU A 21 -5.03 -24.23 -8.32
N LEU A 22 -5.55 -24.17 -9.55
CA LEU A 22 -7.00 -24.22 -9.81
C LEU A 22 -7.45 -25.36 -10.73
N SER A 23 -6.61 -26.37 -10.94
CA SER A 23 -6.99 -27.53 -11.77
C SER A 23 -6.51 -28.85 -11.17
N SER A 24 -7.27 -29.36 -10.21
CA SER A 24 -7.24 -30.77 -9.81
C SER A 24 -8.67 -31.26 -9.63
N GLY A 25 -9.25 -31.80 -10.71
CA GLY A 25 -10.43 -32.64 -10.60
C GLY A 25 -10.04 -33.97 -9.94
N LEU A 26 -10.64 -34.29 -8.80
CA LEU A 26 -10.64 -35.61 -8.18
C LEU A 26 -12.08 -35.97 -7.79
N ALA A 27 -12.45 -37.21 -8.12
CA ALA A 27 -13.76 -37.82 -7.93
C ALA A 27 -14.21 -37.86 -6.45
N PRO A 28 -15.51 -38.02 -6.16
CA PRO A 28 -16.07 -37.72 -4.84
C PRO A 28 -15.85 -38.88 -3.87
N LEU A 29 -15.02 -38.66 -2.85
CA LEU A 29 -15.04 -39.48 -1.64
C LEU A 29 -16.12 -38.96 -0.70
N ALA A 30 -17.00 -39.88 -0.31
CA ALA A 30 -18.18 -39.64 0.51
C ALA A 30 -17.84 -39.03 1.89
N GLY A 31 -18.51 -37.91 2.20
CA GLY A 31 -19.19 -37.70 3.48
C GLY A 31 -18.39 -37.73 4.78
N ALA A 32 -17.37 -36.87 4.93
CA ALA A 32 -16.88 -36.46 6.25
C ALA A 32 -16.28 -35.04 6.20
N ASN A 33 -17.06 -34.07 6.71
CA ASN A 33 -16.66 -32.69 7.08
C ASN A 33 -16.10 -31.75 5.99
N THR A 34 -16.77 -31.65 4.84
CA THR A 34 -16.44 -30.70 3.75
C THR A 34 -16.41 -29.24 4.18
N LYS A 35 -17.29 -28.83 5.12
CA LYS A 35 -17.37 -27.45 5.63
C LYS A 35 -16.22 -27.08 6.57
N GLY A 36 -15.75 -28.02 7.39
CA GLY A 36 -14.54 -27.82 8.18
C GLY A 36 -13.34 -27.55 7.28
N ALA A 37 -13.17 -28.35 6.22
CA ALA A 37 -12.12 -28.14 5.23
C ALA A 37 -12.25 -26.79 4.50
N GLN A 38 -13.47 -26.36 4.18
CA GLN A 38 -13.72 -25.04 3.59
C GLN A 38 -13.30 -23.90 4.53
N LEU A 39 -13.65 -23.97 5.82
CA LEU A 39 -13.25 -22.96 6.79
C LEU A 39 -11.74 -22.93 7.01
N GLU A 40 -11.07 -24.09 7.01
CA GLU A 40 -9.59 -24.17 7.09
C GLU A 40 -8.93 -23.50 5.88
N GLN A 41 -9.44 -23.75 4.67
CA GLN A 41 -8.96 -23.08 3.46
C GLN A 41 -9.13 -21.56 3.57
N ILE A 42 -10.30 -21.11 4.05
CA ILE A 42 -10.59 -19.69 4.24
C ILE A 42 -9.63 -19.06 5.26
N VAL A 43 -9.30 -19.76 6.35
CA VAL A 43 -8.31 -19.30 7.34
C VAL A 43 -6.93 -19.15 6.69
N ALA A 44 -6.52 -20.10 5.86
CA ALA A 44 -5.25 -20.02 5.12
C ALA A 44 -5.22 -18.83 4.14
N ASP A 45 -6.33 -18.59 3.42
CA ASP A 45 -6.45 -17.46 2.50
C ASP A 45 -6.39 -16.12 3.25
N ILE A 46 -7.03 -16.04 4.42
CA ILE A 46 -6.93 -14.86 5.30
C ILE A 46 -5.48 -14.66 5.76
N ASP A 47 -4.81 -15.71 6.22
CA ASP A 47 -3.43 -15.62 6.71
C ASP A 47 -2.49 -15.12 5.60
N LEU A 48 -2.63 -15.64 4.38
CA LEU A 48 -1.88 -15.16 3.22
C LEU A 48 -2.14 -13.68 2.94
N LEU A 49 -3.41 -13.26 2.88
CA LEU A 49 -3.77 -11.88 2.62
C LEU A 49 -3.28 -10.93 3.73
N GLN A 50 -3.35 -11.35 5.00
CA GLN A 50 -2.82 -10.58 6.12
C GLN A 50 -1.31 -10.36 6.03
N GLN A 51 -0.57 -11.37 5.55
CA GLN A 51 0.86 -11.25 5.31
C GLN A 51 1.15 -10.29 4.16
N GLN A 52 0.44 -10.42 3.03
CA GLN A 52 0.61 -9.51 1.89
C GLN A 52 0.32 -8.05 2.28
N LEU A 53 -0.76 -7.80 3.04
CA LEU A 53 -1.06 -6.45 3.53
C LEU A 53 0.00 -5.94 4.52
N LYS A 54 0.62 -6.83 5.32
CA LYS A 54 1.75 -6.44 6.17
C LYS A 54 2.93 -5.99 5.32
N ASP A 55 3.30 -6.76 4.32
CA ASP A 55 4.41 -6.42 3.43
C ASP A 55 4.15 -5.08 2.71
N ARG A 56 2.90 -4.80 2.34
CA ARG A 56 2.49 -3.51 1.75
C ARG A 56 2.59 -2.34 2.73
N ILE A 57 2.26 -2.54 4.01
CA ILE A 57 2.48 -1.52 5.04
C ILE A 57 3.96 -1.21 5.17
N ASP A 58 4.81 -2.24 5.23
CA ASP A 58 6.26 -2.08 5.39
C ASP A 58 6.84 -1.34 4.16
N GLN A 59 6.44 -1.72 2.95
CA GLN A 59 6.82 -1.03 1.71
C GLN A 59 6.36 0.43 1.66
N ALA A 60 5.10 0.71 2.02
CA ALA A 60 4.58 2.07 2.05
C ALA A 60 5.34 2.92 3.08
N GLY A 61 5.75 2.33 4.21
CA GLY A 61 6.60 2.97 5.21
C GLY A 61 7.98 3.34 4.68
N MET A 62 8.61 2.42 3.94
CA MET A 62 9.91 2.68 3.29
C MET A 62 9.82 3.81 2.25
N LEU A 63 8.81 3.79 1.38
CA LEU A 63 8.59 4.85 0.39
C LEU A 63 8.33 6.20 1.06
N HIS A 64 7.51 6.21 2.11
CA HIS A 64 7.23 7.42 2.87
C HIS A 64 8.51 8.00 3.52
N ALA A 65 9.37 7.15 4.09
CA ALA A 65 10.64 7.58 4.66
C ALA A 65 11.59 8.17 3.59
N ALA A 66 11.69 7.52 2.42
CA ALA A 66 12.51 8.03 1.31
C ALA A 66 12.00 9.39 0.80
N LEU A 67 10.69 9.56 0.67
CA LEU A 67 10.08 10.86 0.30
C LEU A 67 10.32 11.93 1.38
N ALA A 68 10.29 11.57 2.66
CA ALA A 68 10.58 12.50 3.75
C ALA A 68 12.03 13.00 3.72
N GLU A 69 12.99 12.16 3.34
CA GLU A 69 14.38 12.56 3.12
C GLU A 69 14.50 13.54 1.93
N GLN A 70 13.89 13.20 0.79
CA GLN A 70 13.86 14.07 -0.39
C GLN A 70 13.21 15.43 -0.09
N ARG A 71 12.10 15.43 0.65
CA ARG A 71 11.41 16.65 1.13
C ARG A 71 12.36 17.54 1.93
N THR A 72 13.16 16.95 2.81
CA THR A 72 14.09 17.68 3.68
C THR A 72 15.19 18.35 2.86
N THR A 73 15.80 17.60 1.94
CA THR A 73 16.81 18.12 1.00
C THR A 73 16.25 19.26 0.15
N LEU A 74 15.06 19.07 -0.42
CA LEU A 74 14.41 20.05 -1.28
C LEU A 74 14.01 21.33 -0.53
N ASN A 75 13.53 21.19 0.71
CA ASN A 75 13.27 22.33 1.58
C ASN A 75 14.53 23.14 1.84
N ALA A 76 15.65 22.49 2.14
CA ALA A 76 16.93 23.17 2.35
C ALA A 76 17.36 23.97 1.10
N GLU A 77 17.24 23.37 -0.09
CA GLU A 77 17.52 24.05 -1.36
C GLU A 77 16.61 25.26 -1.57
N ILE A 78 15.30 25.12 -1.35
CA ILE A 78 14.33 26.21 -1.43
C ILE A 78 14.72 27.34 -0.48
N GLN A 79 15.07 27.05 0.78
CA GLN A 79 15.47 28.09 1.74
C GLN A 79 16.74 28.84 1.33
N VAL A 80 17.70 28.16 0.71
CA VAL A 80 18.90 28.82 0.16
C VAL A 80 18.51 29.77 -0.97
N LEU A 81 17.67 29.33 -1.90
CA LEU A 81 17.19 30.15 -3.02
C LEU A 81 16.36 31.35 -2.55
N LEU A 82 15.48 31.17 -1.56
CA LEU A 82 14.68 32.25 -1.01
C LEU A 82 15.54 33.36 -0.40
N ARG A 83 16.61 32.97 0.32
CA ARG A 83 17.53 33.93 0.95
C ARG A 83 18.40 34.63 -0.09
N SER A 84 18.98 33.90 -1.04
CA SER A 84 19.86 34.48 -2.06
C SER A 84 19.12 35.44 -2.99
N LEU A 85 17.88 35.10 -3.35
CA LEU A 85 17.03 35.91 -4.24
C LEU A 85 16.16 36.93 -3.48
N LYS A 86 16.24 36.98 -2.15
CA LYS A 86 15.45 37.87 -1.26
C LYS A 86 13.93 37.77 -1.51
N ILE A 87 13.44 36.56 -1.77
CA ILE A 87 12.02 36.30 -2.05
C ILE A 87 11.24 36.25 -0.74
N LYS A 88 10.13 37.00 -0.69
CA LYS A 88 9.24 37.13 0.47
C LYS A 88 7.82 36.65 0.17
N GLU A 89 7.39 36.78 -1.08
CA GLU A 89 6.03 36.48 -1.52
C GLU A 89 6.02 35.40 -2.59
N LEU A 90 5.02 34.53 -2.56
CA LEU A 90 4.86 33.42 -3.52
C LEU A 90 4.86 33.91 -4.97
N ARG A 91 4.21 35.04 -5.26
CA ARG A 91 4.12 35.60 -6.62
C ARG A 91 5.49 35.89 -7.26
N GLN A 92 6.52 36.17 -6.46
CA GLN A 92 7.87 36.47 -6.95
C GLN A 92 8.58 35.20 -7.45
N THR A 93 8.07 34.01 -7.12
CA THR A 93 8.63 32.74 -7.61
C THR A 93 8.43 32.54 -9.11
N ASN A 94 7.47 33.26 -9.71
CA ASN A 94 7.18 33.18 -11.14
C ASN A 94 8.37 33.60 -12.01
N ASP A 95 9.18 34.52 -11.52
CA ASP A 95 10.37 35.05 -12.21
C ASP A 95 11.60 34.13 -12.04
N HIS A 96 11.47 33.05 -11.26
CA HIS A 96 12.56 32.14 -10.90
C HIS A 96 12.20 30.68 -11.19
N PRO A 97 12.45 30.18 -12.43
CA PRO A 97 12.01 28.85 -12.86
C PRO A 97 12.46 27.71 -11.96
N ARG A 98 13.69 27.75 -11.43
CA ARG A 98 14.22 26.74 -10.50
C ARG A 98 13.44 26.70 -9.19
N LEU A 99 13.15 27.87 -8.60
CA LEU A 99 12.38 27.95 -7.35
C LEU A 99 10.94 27.47 -7.56
N ARG A 100 10.31 27.86 -8.67
CA ARG A 100 8.98 27.37 -9.04
C ARG A 100 8.97 25.84 -9.21
N HIS A 101 9.95 25.29 -9.93
CA HIS A 101 10.07 23.84 -10.11
C HIS A 101 10.24 23.11 -8.77
N ASN A 102 11.09 23.62 -7.89
CA ASN A 102 11.30 23.00 -6.58
C ASN A 102 10.04 23.03 -5.71
N LEU A 103 9.26 24.12 -5.74
CA LEU A 103 7.98 24.19 -5.04
C LEU A 103 6.96 23.20 -5.59
N GLU A 104 6.92 23.00 -6.91
CA GLU A 104 6.07 22.00 -7.56
C GLU A 104 6.47 20.57 -7.21
N LEU A 105 7.77 20.29 -7.16
CA LEU A 105 8.27 18.99 -6.73
C LEU A 105 7.93 18.75 -5.26
N LEU A 106 8.08 19.76 -4.40
CA LEU A 106 7.73 19.67 -2.99
C LEU A 106 6.23 19.42 -2.78
N ARG A 107 5.39 20.09 -3.58
CA ARG A 107 3.93 19.87 -3.62
C ARG A 107 3.58 18.42 -3.97
N THR A 108 4.26 17.90 -4.99
CA THR A 108 4.11 16.51 -5.44
C THR A 108 4.52 15.55 -4.32
N ILE A 109 5.69 15.74 -3.71
CA ILE A 109 6.18 14.91 -2.60
C ILE A 109 5.19 14.89 -1.44
N HIS A 110 4.70 16.05 -0.99
CA HIS A 110 3.71 16.12 0.07
C HIS A 110 2.45 15.32 -0.26
N THR A 111 1.94 15.47 -1.47
CA THR A 111 0.72 14.78 -1.89
C THR A 111 0.91 13.25 -1.90
N TYR A 112 2.04 12.76 -2.43
CA TYR A 112 2.33 11.33 -2.41
C TYR A 112 2.57 10.77 -1.00
N MET A 113 3.14 11.56 -0.09
CA MET A 113 3.28 11.15 1.32
C MET A 113 1.91 10.97 1.97
N ASP A 114 0.98 11.91 1.77
CA ASP A 114 -0.39 11.84 2.30
C ASP A 114 -1.14 10.60 1.75
N GLU A 115 -0.99 10.30 0.45
CA GLU A 115 -1.56 9.09 -0.18
C GLU A 115 -0.98 7.80 0.40
N LEU A 116 0.33 7.74 0.64
CA LEU A 116 0.98 6.58 1.24
C LEU A 116 0.50 6.36 2.68
N GLU A 117 0.29 7.42 3.45
CA GLU A 117 -0.27 7.34 4.79
C GLU A 117 -1.71 6.81 4.76
N ALA A 118 -2.55 7.33 3.86
CA ALA A 118 -3.91 6.83 3.65
C ALA A 118 -3.92 5.33 3.29
N LYS A 119 -3.00 4.88 2.43
CA LYS A 119 -2.83 3.45 2.09
C LYS A 119 -2.40 2.62 3.30
N GLN A 120 -1.47 3.09 4.12
CA GLN A 120 -1.08 2.39 5.35
C GLN A 120 -2.28 2.22 6.30
N VAL A 121 -3.10 3.26 6.48
CA VAL A 121 -4.32 3.18 7.29
C VAL A 121 -5.32 2.17 6.71
N LEU A 122 -5.53 2.20 5.38
CA LEU A 122 -6.38 1.23 4.69
C LEU A 122 -5.93 -0.21 4.93
N TYR A 123 -4.63 -0.49 4.82
CA TYR A 123 -4.06 -1.83 4.98
C TYR A 123 -4.15 -2.31 6.44
N ARG A 124 -3.86 -1.44 7.41
CA ARG A 124 -4.03 -1.77 8.84
C ARG A 124 -5.48 -2.13 9.15
N THR A 125 -6.43 -1.30 8.69
CA THR A 125 -7.88 -1.57 8.83
C THR A 125 -8.27 -2.91 8.22
N GLY A 126 -7.73 -3.26 7.06
CA GLY A 126 -7.96 -4.55 6.42
C GLY A 126 -7.44 -5.72 7.24
N ARG A 127 -6.21 -5.61 7.76
CA ARG A 127 -5.62 -6.66 8.62
C ARG A 127 -6.41 -6.88 9.90
N ASP A 128 -6.90 -5.82 10.53
CA ASP A 128 -7.71 -5.91 11.76
C ASP A 128 -9.02 -6.65 11.50
N ARG A 129 -9.73 -6.29 10.42
CA ARG A 129 -10.96 -6.97 9.99
C ARG A 129 -10.73 -8.44 9.68
N LEU A 130 -9.67 -8.75 8.94
CA LEU A 130 -9.27 -10.12 8.62
C LEU A 130 -8.92 -10.91 9.89
N SER A 131 -8.27 -10.28 10.88
CA SER A 131 -7.91 -10.93 12.15
C SER A 131 -9.16 -11.36 12.92
N TYR A 132 -10.14 -10.47 12.99
CA TYR A 132 -11.44 -10.76 13.60
C TYR A 132 -12.15 -11.93 12.89
N LEU A 133 -12.24 -11.89 11.56
CA LEU A 133 -12.90 -12.93 10.78
C LEU A 133 -12.18 -14.28 10.88
N ARG A 134 -10.85 -14.28 10.90
CA ARG A 134 -10.04 -15.48 11.12
C ARG A 134 -10.33 -16.10 12.48
N GLN A 135 -10.44 -15.28 13.52
CA GLN A 135 -10.79 -15.76 14.86
C GLN A 135 -12.18 -16.41 14.86
N LEU A 136 -13.16 -15.75 14.23
CA LEU A 136 -14.52 -16.28 14.11
C LEU A 136 -14.56 -17.61 13.33
N ALA A 137 -13.80 -17.73 12.24
CA ALA A 137 -13.67 -18.97 11.49
C ALA A 137 -13.04 -20.09 12.32
N ARG A 138 -11.97 -19.80 13.08
CA ARG A 138 -11.35 -20.78 13.99
C ARG A 138 -12.28 -21.19 15.14
N ASP A 139 -13.11 -20.29 15.63
CA ASP A 139 -14.11 -20.59 16.65
C ASP A 139 -15.20 -21.52 16.09
N ASP A 140 -15.71 -21.22 14.90
CA ASP A 140 -16.72 -22.04 14.23
C ASP A 140 -16.16 -23.41 13.79
N ILE A 141 -14.88 -23.53 13.41
CA ILE A 141 -14.20 -24.82 13.19
C ILE A 141 -14.24 -25.68 14.47
N ARG A 142 -13.94 -25.09 15.64
CA ARG A 142 -13.97 -25.79 16.93
C ARG A 142 -15.38 -26.25 17.33
N MET A 143 -16.40 -25.58 16.83
CA MET A 143 -17.81 -25.86 17.11
C MET A 143 -18.56 -26.43 15.88
N ILE A 144 -17.85 -26.97 14.89
CA ILE A 144 -18.44 -27.29 13.57
C ILE A 144 -19.60 -28.30 13.63
N ARG A 145 -19.64 -29.14 14.67
CA ARG A 145 -20.73 -30.11 14.91
C ARG A 145 -22.01 -29.47 15.47
N THR A 146 -21.93 -28.25 16.00
CA THR A 146 -23.02 -27.54 16.67
C THR A 146 -23.44 -26.26 15.95
N VAL A 147 -22.62 -25.77 15.02
CA VAL A 147 -22.92 -24.60 14.21
C VAL A 147 -23.83 -24.99 13.04
N SER A 148 -24.89 -24.21 12.83
CA SER A 148 -25.80 -24.40 11.69
C SER A 148 -25.11 -24.04 10.37
N ASP A 149 -25.47 -24.76 9.31
CA ASP A 149 -25.02 -24.50 7.95
C ASP A 149 -25.20 -23.04 7.51
N LEU A 150 -26.33 -22.43 7.84
CA LEU A 150 -26.63 -21.04 7.53
C LEU A 150 -25.60 -20.05 8.11
N LYS A 151 -25.07 -20.34 9.30
CA LYS A 151 -24.06 -19.50 9.96
C LYS A 151 -22.70 -19.60 9.25
N ILE A 152 -22.32 -20.81 8.83
CA ILE A 152 -21.08 -21.05 8.06
C ILE A 152 -21.14 -20.35 6.71
N ASP A 153 -22.27 -20.41 6.03
CA ASP A 153 -22.46 -19.79 4.71
C ASP A 153 -22.46 -18.25 4.82
N ALA A 154 -23.08 -17.70 5.87
CA ALA A 154 -23.04 -16.27 6.18
C ALA A 154 -21.62 -15.78 6.53
N LEU A 155 -20.85 -16.55 7.30
CA LEU A 155 -19.46 -16.25 7.61
C LEU A 155 -18.59 -16.28 6.35
N THR A 156 -18.75 -17.31 5.52
CA THR A 156 -18.05 -17.44 4.25
C THR A 156 -18.30 -16.23 3.36
N THR A 157 -19.57 -15.80 3.25
CA THR A 157 -19.94 -14.61 2.46
C THR A 157 -19.27 -13.34 3.00
N GLN A 158 -19.29 -13.13 4.33
CA GLN A 158 -18.61 -12.00 4.96
C GLN A 158 -17.11 -11.99 4.68
N ILE A 159 -16.47 -13.16 4.75
CA ILE A 159 -15.05 -13.29 4.47
C ILE A 159 -14.75 -13.00 3.00
N SER A 160 -15.51 -13.57 2.06
CA SER A 160 -15.34 -13.30 0.63
C SER A 160 -15.49 -11.80 0.31
N MET A 161 -16.44 -11.10 0.93
CA MET A 161 -16.58 -9.65 0.75
C MET A 161 -15.35 -8.87 1.21
N VAL A 162 -14.78 -9.23 2.37
CA VAL A 162 -13.57 -8.58 2.88
C VAL A 162 -12.35 -8.93 2.03
N ILE A 163 -12.17 -10.19 1.65
CA ILE A 163 -11.08 -10.62 0.76
C ILE A 163 -11.16 -9.86 -0.56
N ASN A 164 -12.32 -9.83 -1.24
CA ASN A 164 -12.49 -9.16 -2.53
C ASN A 164 -12.21 -7.66 -2.46
N ARG A 165 -12.43 -7.02 -1.31
CA ARG A 165 -12.09 -5.62 -1.11
C ARG A 165 -10.59 -5.35 -1.03
N TYR A 166 -9.82 -6.25 -0.40
CA TYR A 166 -8.39 -6.02 -0.12
C TYR A 166 -7.45 -6.77 -1.05
N LEU A 167 -7.93 -7.79 -1.76
CA LEU A 167 -7.12 -8.55 -2.71
C LEU A 167 -6.49 -7.69 -3.83
N PRO A 168 -7.19 -6.70 -4.43
CA PRO A 168 -6.57 -5.81 -5.41
C PRO A 168 -5.39 -5.00 -4.83
N GLU A 169 -5.49 -4.61 -3.55
CA GLU A 169 -4.48 -3.84 -2.83
C GLU A 169 -3.26 -4.69 -2.42
N ALA A 170 -3.44 -6.00 -2.30
CA ALA A 170 -2.39 -6.92 -1.87
C ALA A 170 -1.27 -7.11 -2.91
N HIS A 171 -1.53 -6.81 -4.19
CA HIS A 171 -0.60 -7.09 -5.28
C HIS A 171 0.47 -6.00 -5.46
N THR A 172 0.10 -4.73 -5.34
CA THR A 172 1.01 -3.60 -5.45
C THR A 172 0.41 -2.37 -4.78
N ILE A 173 1.24 -1.44 -4.32
CA ILE A 173 0.76 -0.12 -3.87
C ILE A 173 0.29 0.63 -5.12
N GLN A 174 -1.02 0.83 -5.22
CA GLN A 174 -1.63 1.55 -6.33
C GLN A 174 -1.94 2.99 -5.91
N ILE A 175 -1.17 3.94 -6.45
CA ILE A 175 -1.49 5.37 -6.42
C ILE A 175 -1.78 5.78 -7.85
N ASP A 176 -3.02 6.18 -8.12
CA ASP A 176 -3.46 6.61 -9.44
C ASP A 176 -3.16 8.10 -9.61
N PRO A 177 -2.16 8.50 -10.41
CA PRO A 177 -1.76 9.90 -10.53
C PRO A 177 -2.88 10.81 -11.03
N GLN A 178 -3.89 10.27 -11.72
CA GLN A 178 -5.02 11.04 -12.22
C GLN A 178 -6.09 11.32 -11.15
N LYS A 179 -6.10 10.55 -10.06
CA LYS A 179 -7.05 10.71 -8.94
C LYS A 179 -6.46 11.45 -7.76
N VAL A 180 -5.15 11.67 -7.77
CA VAL A 180 -4.44 12.40 -6.73
C VAL A 180 -4.69 13.89 -6.92
N SER A 181 -5.36 14.51 -5.95
CA SER A 181 -5.53 15.96 -5.92
C SER A 181 -4.30 16.60 -5.29
N LEU A 182 -3.51 17.29 -6.10
CA LEU A 182 -2.37 18.05 -5.59
C LEU A 182 -2.83 19.08 -4.56
N LEU A 183 -2.03 19.25 -3.51
CA LEU A 183 -2.22 20.33 -2.55
C LEU A 183 -2.19 21.71 -3.25
N PRO A 184 -2.91 22.72 -2.74
CA PRO A 184 -2.73 24.09 -3.18
C PRO A 184 -1.27 24.55 -3.01
N ILE A 185 -0.73 25.27 -3.99
CA ILE A 185 0.65 25.74 -3.95
C ILE A 185 0.87 26.74 -2.80
N GLU A 186 -0.17 27.46 -2.41
CA GLU A 186 -0.20 28.36 -1.26
C GLU A 186 0.05 27.61 0.05
N SER A 187 -0.54 26.42 0.21
CA SER A 187 -0.34 25.58 1.40
C SER A 187 1.11 25.10 1.50
N VAL A 188 1.71 24.73 0.36
CA VAL A 188 3.12 24.34 0.29
C VAL A 188 4.02 25.54 0.62
N TRP A 189 3.68 26.71 0.10
CA TRP A 189 4.39 27.96 0.40
C TRP A 189 4.38 28.30 1.91
N GLN A 190 3.24 28.19 2.58
CA GLN A 190 3.17 28.43 4.03
C GLN A 190 4.06 27.45 4.81
N ARG A 191 3.99 26.15 4.48
CA ARG A 191 4.86 25.12 5.10
C ARG A 191 6.34 25.43 4.90
N VAL A 192 6.75 25.92 3.73
CA VAL A 192 8.13 26.35 3.49
C VAL A 192 8.48 27.54 4.39
N LYS A 193 7.61 28.55 4.52
CA LYS A 193 7.88 29.70 5.40
C LYS A 193 7.95 29.34 6.88
N GLU A 194 7.15 28.37 7.33
CA GLU A 194 7.13 27.88 8.72
C GLU A 194 8.39 27.09 9.09
N ASN A 195 9.02 26.43 8.10
CA ASN A 195 10.30 25.73 8.25
C ASN A 195 11.53 26.66 8.11
N ARG A 196 11.39 27.96 8.37
CA ARG A 196 12.49 28.94 8.33
C ARG A 196 13.27 29.02 9.64
#